data_AF-A0A3A4WAV5-F1
#
_entry.id   AF-A0A3A4WAV5-F1
#
_cell.length_a   1.000
_cell.length_b   1.000
_cell.length_c   1.000
_cell.angle_alpha   90.00
_cell.angle_beta   90.00
_cell.angle_gamma   90.00
#
_symmetry.space_group_name_H-M   'P 1'
#
loop_
_entity.id
_entity.type
_entity.pdbx_description
1 polymer ?
#
loop_
_entity_poly.entity_id
_entity_poly.type
_entity_poly.pdbx_seq_one_letter_code
_entity_poly.pdbx_strand_id
1 'polypeptide(L)'
;MSTFFIKSILSLVLLTATAVGMFTMFELFGRDGKRFNAETLRKVHRAAGIVYVIIFALISYLCLRFVFITKTELSVRGAFHGVLALAVPVLLGVKVLYVRIYRQFYGQAKTFGLVISIITFVMVAISSGYYLLVSEFGADTSYDRIIQYKEKIAREKKEEAGRPAVRTDPESISRGKTIFEARCGFCHNAYSPETIVGPGLKGILRSPELPVSRRPATPENIRKQLRQPFSRMPSFDFLSDGEAEDIIAFLNTL
;
A
#
# COMPACT_ATOMS: atom_id res chain seq x y z
N MET A 1 12.70 -4.31 12.28
CA MET A 1 13.52 -3.57 11.28
C MET A 1 12.59 -2.73 10.43
N SER A 2 12.96 -1.48 10.13
CA SER A 2 12.15 -0.64 9.24
C SER A 2 12.09 -1.23 7.84
N THR A 3 11.03 -0.88 7.11
CA THR A 3 10.88 -1.23 5.69
C THR A 3 12.06 -0.71 4.86
N PHE A 4 12.60 0.46 5.21
CA PHE A 4 13.76 1.07 4.56
C PHE A 4 15.05 0.31 4.83
N PHE A 5 15.28 -0.13 6.06
CA PHE A 5 16.47 -0.93 6.40
C PHE A 5 16.44 -2.30 5.71
N ILE A 6 15.29 -3.00 5.73
CA ILE A 6 15.11 -4.27 5.01
C ILE A 6 15.36 -4.08 3.50
N LYS A 7 14.80 -3.02 2.91
CA LYS A 7 15.01 -2.68 1.50
C LYS A 7 16.49 -2.45 1.19
N SER A 8 17.21 -1.76 2.07
CA SER A 8 18.64 -1.49 1.91
C SER A 8 19.46 -2.78 1.88
N ILE A 9 19.20 -3.72 2.80
CA ILE A 9 19.86 -5.04 2.80
C ILE A 9 19.58 -5.80 1.50
N LEU A 10 18.30 -5.88 1.09
CA LEU A 10 17.92 -6.55 -0.15
C LEU A 10 18.59 -5.92 -1.38
N SER A 11 18.75 -4.59 -1.40
CA SER A 11 19.41 -3.91 -2.50
C SER A 11 20.92 -4.19 -2.59
N LEU A 12 21.59 -4.49 -1.47
CA LEU A 12 22.98 -4.95 -1.49
C LEU A 12 23.09 -6.33 -2.14
N VAL A 13 22.15 -7.24 -1.84
CA VAL A 13 22.05 -8.54 -2.50
C VAL A 13 21.82 -8.36 -4.00
N LEU A 14 20.95 -7.42 -4.39
CA LEU A 14 20.68 -7.08 -5.79
C LEU A 14 21.95 -6.55 -6.51
N LEU A 15 22.73 -5.68 -5.85
CA LEU A 15 24.00 -5.18 -6.41
C LEU A 15 25.03 -6.29 -6.57
N THR A 16 25.15 -7.20 -5.61
CA THR A 16 26.04 -8.37 -5.71
C THR A 16 25.64 -9.26 -6.89
N ALA A 17 24.34 -9.58 -7.04
CA ALA A 17 23.85 -10.33 -8.20
C ALA A 17 24.14 -9.62 -9.52
N THR A 18 24.01 -8.28 -9.54
CA THR A 18 24.33 -7.44 -10.71
C THR A 18 25.82 -7.52 -11.06
N ALA A 19 26.70 -7.38 -10.07
CA ALA A 19 28.15 -7.45 -10.25
C ALA A 19 28.60 -8.83 -10.75
N VAL A 20 28.06 -9.92 -10.18
CA VAL A 20 28.32 -11.28 -10.65
C VAL A 20 27.82 -11.48 -12.09
N GLY A 21 26.65 -10.95 -12.42
CA GLY A 21 26.09 -10.97 -13.78
C GLY A 21 26.97 -10.23 -14.79
N MET A 22 27.47 -9.04 -14.43
CA MET A 22 28.40 -8.28 -15.26
C MET A 22 29.75 -9.01 -15.42
N PHE A 23 30.33 -9.48 -14.32
CA PHE A 23 31.61 -10.20 -14.31
C PHE A 23 31.57 -11.41 -15.24
N THR A 24 30.56 -12.27 -15.08
CA THR A 24 30.39 -13.46 -15.93
C THR A 24 30.18 -13.12 -17.41
N MET A 25 29.51 -11.99 -17.71
CA MET A 25 29.35 -11.50 -19.07
C MET A 25 30.68 -11.03 -19.67
N PHE A 26 31.46 -10.24 -18.92
CA PHE A 26 32.76 -9.74 -19.37
C PHE A 26 33.78 -10.87 -19.56
N GLU A 27 33.81 -11.88 -18.68
CA GLU A 27 34.66 -13.05 -18.86
C GLU A 27 34.26 -13.90 -20.09
N LEU A 28 32.97 -13.97 -20.42
CA LEU A 28 32.49 -14.72 -21.59
C LEU A 28 32.72 -14.00 -22.93
N PHE A 29 32.60 -12.67 -22.96
CA PHE A 29 32.53 -11.89 -24.19
C PHE A 29 33.64 -10.84 -24.36
N GLY A 30 34.40 -10.52 -23.31
CA GLY A 30 35.31 -9.38 -23.28
C GLY A 30 36.80 -9.74 -23.17
N ARG A 31 37.16 -11.03 -23.10
CA ARG A 31 38.55 -11.47 -22.95
C ARG A 31 38.90 -12.56 -23.94
N ASP A 32 40.01 -12.37 -24.64
CA ASP A 32 40.66 -13.41 -25.45
C ASP A 32 41.49 -14.31 -24.53
N GLY A 33 41.19 -15.61 -24.54
CA GLY A 33 41.75 -16.60 -23.61
C GLY A 33 40.86 -16.84 -22.39
N LYS A 34 40.12 -17.97 -22.41
CA LYS A 34 39.15 -18.33 -21.37
C LYS A 34 39.85 -18.82 -20.11
N ARG A 35 39.94 -17.97 -19.08
CA ARG A 35 40.47 -18.34 -17.76
C ARG A 35 39.54 -19.32 -17.01
N PHE A 36 38.24 -19.19 -17.24
CA PHE A 36 37.21 -20.00 -16.58
C PHE A 36 36.42 -20.84 -17.58
N ASN A 37 35.82 -21.92 -17.10
CA ASN A 37 34.96 -22.78 -17.92
C ASN A 37 33.69 -22.01 -18.34
N ALA A 38 33.47 -21.91 -19.66
CA ALA A 38 32.34 -21.21 -20.25
C ALA A 38 30.97 -21.78 -19.81
N GLU A 39 30.88 -23.08 -19.56
CA GLU A 39 29.64 -23.70 -19.09
C GLU A 39 29.31 -23.24 -17.67
N THR A 40 30.30 -23.24 -16.78
CA THR A 40 30.16 -22.73 -15.41
C THR A 40 29.77 -21.27 -15.40
N LEU A 41 30.45 -20.42 -16.20
CA LEU A 41 30.11 -19.00 -16.31
C LEU A 41 28.65 -18.77 -16.75
N ARG A 42 28.13 -19.55 -17.71
CA ARG A 42 26.73 -19.47 -18.12
C ARG A 42 25.76 -19.88 -17.00
N LYS A 43 26.07 -20.96 -16.25
CA LYS A 43 25.26 -21.41 -15.11
C LYS A 43 25.21 -20.33 -14.02
N VAL A 44 26.35 -19.75 -13.67
CA VAL A 44 26.45 -18.66 -12.68
C VAL A 44 25.72 -17.41 -13.18
N HIS A 45 25.88 -17.01 -14.44
CA HIS A 45 25.17 -15.86 -15.02
C HIS A 45 23.65 -16.05 -14.96
N ARG A 46 23.15 -17.25 -15.31
CA ARG A 46 21.73 -17.58 -15.21
C ARG A 46 21.25 -17.53 -13.76
N ALA A 47 21.98 -18.10 -12.82
CA ALA A 47 21.63 -18.09 -11.40
C ALA A 47 21.58 -16.64 -10.86
N ALA A 48 22.60 -15.83 -11.16
CA ALA A 48 22.64 -14.41 -10.80
C ALA A 48 21.45 -13.64 -11.39
N GLY A 49 21.07 -13.90 -12.65
CA GLY A 49 19.89 -13.32 -13.27
C GLY A 49 18.58 -13.72 -12.58
N ILE A 50 18.42 -14.98 -12.15
CA ILE A 50 17.24 -15.44 -11.42
C ILE A 50 17.15 -14.77 -10.04
N VAL A 51 18.26 -14.76 -9.30
CA VAL A 51 18.36 -14.08 -7.99
C VAL A 51 18.02 -12.60 -8.14
N TYR A 52 18.57 -11.94 -9.17
CA TYR A 52 18.26 -10.54 -9.47
C TYR A 52 16.75 -10.33 -9.63
N VAL A 53 16.08 -11.13 -10.45
CA VAL A 53 14.64 -10.98 -10.72
C VAL A 53 13.80 -11.19 -9.46
N ILE A 54 14.12 -12.21 -8.66
CA ILE A 54 13.40 -12.50 -7.39
C ILE A 54 13.55 -11.34 -6.42
N ILE A 55 14.78 -10.89 -6.19
CA ILE A 55 15.06 -9.80 -5.24
C ILE A 55 14.47 -8.48 -5.75
N PHE A 56 14.56 -8.21 -7.04
CA PHE A 56 13.96 -7.02 -7.66
C PHE A 56 12.44 -7.01 -7.50
N ALA A 57 11.77 -8.14 -7.73
CA ALA A 57 10.32 -8.26 -7.55
C ALA A 57 9.90 -8.06 -6.08
N LEU A 58 10.67 -8.62 -5.13
CA LEU A 58 10.43 -8.44 -3.70
C LEU A 58 10.57 -6.96 -3.28
N ILE A 59 11.66 -6.29 -3.68
CA ILE A 59 11.86 -4.85 -3.41
C ILE A 59 10.74 -4.03 -4.06
N SER A 60 10.39 -4.34 -5.31
CA SER A 60 9.32 -3.65 -6.04
C SER A 60 7.98 -3.77 -5.32
N TYR A 61 7.64 -4.95 -4.80
CA TYR A 61 6.46 -5.17 -3.98
C TYR A 61 6.47 -4.30 -2.71
N LEU A 62 7.59 -4.25 -1.98
CA LEU A 62 7.72 -3.42 -0.78
C LEU A 62 7.52 -1.92 -1.11
N CYS A 63 8.10 -1.44 -2.21
CA CYS A 63 7.95 -0.06 -2.67
C CYS A 63 6.51 0.25 -3.10
N LEU A 64 5.88 -0.61 -3.91
CA LEU A 64 4.50 -0.43 -4.35
C LEU A 64 3.52 -0.46 -3.18
N ARG A 65 3.74 -1.37 -2.23
CA ARG A 65 2.96 -1.43 -0.99
C ARG A 65 3.07 -0.14 -0.19
N PHE A 66 4.29 0.40 -0.04
CA PHE A 66 4.51 1.68 0.64
C PHE A 66 3.75 2.82 -0.05
N VAL A 67 3.89 2.97 -1.38
CA VAL A 67 3.18 4.02 -2.16
C VAL A 67 1.67 3.87 -2.05
N PHE A 68 1.14 2.64 -2.15
CA PHE A 68 -0.29 2.38 -2.05
C PHE A 68 -0.87 2.72 -0.67
N ILE A 69 -0.09 2.48 0.38
CA ILE A 69 -0.49 2.77 1.75
C ILE A 69 -0.48 4.28 2.00
N THR A 70 0.64 4.95 1.67
CA THR A 70 0.84 6.36 1.98
C THR A 70 0.00 7.28 1.10
N LYS A 71 -0.27 6.91 -0.16
CA LYS A 71 -1.00 7.73 -1.16
C LYS A 71 -0.45 9.16 -1.30
N THR A 72 0.78 9.41 -0.83
CA THR A 72 1.40 10.72 -0.87
C THR A 72 2.01 10.97 -2.23
N GLU A 73 2.06 12.23 -2.63
CA GLU A 73 2.82 12.64 -3.80
C GLU A 73 4.27 12.18 -3.69
N LEU A 74 4.80 11.71 -4.81
CA LEU A 74 6.19 11.26 -4.87
C LEU A 74 7.09 12.48 -4.89
N SER A 75 8.03 12.55 -3.94
CA SER A 75 9.16 13.48 -4.04
C SER A 75 9.88 13.32 -5.39
N VAL A 76 10.58 14.37 -5.84
CA VAL A 76 11.41 14.34 -7.06
C VAL A 76 12.32 13.10 -7.09
N ARG A 77 13.03 12.84 -5.97
CA ARG A 77 13.87 11.65 -5.80
C ARG A 77 13.09 10.34 -5.98
N GLY A 78 11.91 10.26 -5.38
CA GLY A 78 11.01 9.10 -5.47
C GLY A 78 10.51 8.87 -6.90
N ALA A 79 10.18 9.95 -7.63
CA ALA A 79 9.76 9.88 -9.02
C ALA A 79 10.89 9.35 -9.92
N PHE A 80 12.11 9.91 -9.82
CA PHE A 80 13.28 9.40 -10.54
C PHE A 80 13.55 7.92 -10.23
N HIS A 81 13.53 7.53 -8.96
CA HIS A 81 13.68 6.12 -8.56
C HIS A 81 12.60 5.23 -9.19
N GLY A 82 11.33 5.68 -9.19
CA GLY A 82 10.21 4.96 -9.78
C GLY A 82 10.35 4.77 -11.29
N VAL A 83 10.73 5.82 -12.03
CA VAL A 83 10.94 5.76 -13.48
C VAL A 83 12.06 4.77 -13.83
N LEU A 84 13.19 4.83 -13.12
CA LEU A 84 14.30 3.89 -13.31
C LEU A 84 13.87 2.45 -13.00
N ALA A 85 13.10 2.23 -11.94
CA ALA A 85 12.57 0.92 -11.59
C ALA A 85 11.62 0.37 -12.66
N LEU A 86 10.80 1.20 -13.29
CA LEU A 86 9.91 0.78 -14.39
C LEU A 86 10.66 0.46 -15.69
N ALA A 87 11.81 1.09 -15.94
CA ALA A 87 12.63 0.80 -17.11
C ALA A 87 13.25 -0.62 -17.07
N VAL A 88 13.62 -1.11 -15.87
CA VAL A 88 14.26 -2.42 -15.70
C VAL A 88 13.45 -3.60 -16.26
N PRO A 89 12.16 -3.82 -15.89
CA PRO A 89 11.38 -4.94 -16.42
C PRO A 89 11.16 -4.84 -17.93
N VAL A 90 11.04 -3.64 -18.49
CA VAL A 90 10.96 -3.42 -19.95
C VAL A 90 12.25 -3.91 -20.62
N LEU A 91 13.41 -3.47 -20.12
CA LEU A 91 14.71 -3.88 -20.64
C LEU A 91 14.97 -5.38 -20.47
N LEU A 92 14.56 -5.96 -19.34
CA LEU A 92 14.62 -7.41 -19.11
C LEU A 92 13.74 -8.17 -20.11
N GLY A 93 12.51 -7.68 -20.36
CA GLY A 93 11.60 -8.23 -21.35
C GLY A 93 12.23 -8.25 -22.74
N VAL A 94 12.78 -7.11 -23.20
CA VAL A 94 13.48 -7.02 -24.49
C VAL A 94 14.67 -7.98 -24.54
N LYS A 95 15.49 -8.04 -23.48
CA LYS A 95 16.62 -8.97 -23.39
C LYS A 95 16.17 -10.43 -23.51
N VAL A 96 15.08 -10.82 -22.85
CA VAL A 96 14.52 -12.17 -22.93
C VAL A 96 13.99 -12.46 -24.33
N LEU A 97 13.28 -11.52 -24.96
CA LEU A 97 12.79 -11.64 -26.33
C LEU A 97 13.94 -11.87 -27.33
N TYR A 98 15.05 -11.15 -27.21
CA TYR A 98 16.22 -11.32 -28.09
C TYR A 98 16.89 -12.69 -27.92
N VAL A 99 16.94 -13.21 -26.69
CA VAL A 99 17.58 -14.50 -26.41
C VAL A 99 16.68 -15.68 -26.80
N ARG A 100 15.35 -15.55 -26.64
CA ARG A 100 14.40 -16.67 -26.79
C ARG A 100 13.68 -16.71 -28.12
N ILE A 101 13.29 -15.56 -28.66
CA ILE A 101 12.40 -15.46 -29.83
C ILE A 101 13.19 -14.88 -31.02
N TYR A 102 13.74 -13.68 -30.86
CA TYR A 102 14.38 -12.94 -31.94
C TYR A 102 15.91 -13.13 -31.96
N ARG A 103 16.35 -14.36 -32.22
CA ARG A 103 17.76 -14.77 -32.17
C ARG A 103 18.71 -13.97 -33.05
N GLN A 104 18.23 -13.31 -34.10
CA GLN A 104 19.02 -12.41 -34.94
C GLN A 104 19.65 -11.26 -34.12
N PHE A 105 18.99 -10.82 -33.05
CA PHE A 105 19.49 -9.76 -32.16
C PHE A 105 20.30 -10.28 -30.96
N TYR A 106 20.66 -11.56 -30.93
CA TYR A 106 21.36 -12.17 -29.79
C TYR A 106 22.64 -11.40 -29.40
N GLY A 107 23.39 -10.90 -30.38
CA GLY A 107 24.61 -10.10 -30.15
C GLY A 107 24.38 -8.81 -29.36
N GLN A 108 23.17 -8.25 -29.39
CA GLN A 108 22.80 -7.04 -28.66
C GLN A 108 22.34 -7.32 -27.22
N ALA A 109 22.08 -8.58 -26.85
CA ALA A 109 21.62 -8.94 -25.51
C ALA A 109 22.61 -8.52 -24.40
N LYS A 110 23.91 -8.44 -24.72
CA LYS A 110 24.96 -7.92 -23.82
C LYS A 110 24.79 -6.43 -23.52
N THR A 111 24.38 -5.64 -24.51
CA THR A 111 24.13 -4.20 -24.35
C THR A 111 22.98 -3.97 -23.38
N PHE A 112 21.87 -4.69 -23.54
CA PHE A 112 20.76 -4.64 -22.58
C PHE A 112 21.18 -5.07 -21.17
N GLY A 113 22.03 -6.11 -21.06
CA GLY A 113 22.61 -6.51 -19.78
C GLY A 113 23.36 -5.36 -19.09
N LEU A 114 24.24 -4.68 -19.83
CA LEU A 114 25.02 -3.55 -19.30
C LEU A 114 24.13 -2.36 -18.90
N VAL A 115 23.14 -2.01 -19.73
CA VAL A 115 22.20 -0.92 -19.43
C VAL A 115 21.39 -1.21 -18.16
N ILE A 116 20.87 -2.44 -18.01
CA ILE A 116 20.15 -2.86 -16.79
C ILE A 116 21.06 -2.73 -15.56
N SER A 117 22.33 -3.13 -15.66
CA SER A 117 23.27 -3.01 -14.56
C SER A 117 23.50 -1.55 -14.16
N ILE A 118 23.78 -0.66 -15.12
CA ILE A 118 23.99 0.77 -14.85
C ILE A 118 22.75 1.39 -14.19
N ILE A 119 21.56 1.13 -14.75
CA ILE A 119 20.30 1.61 -14.17
C ILE A 119 20.12 1.09 -12.74
N THR A 120 20.48 -0.17 -12.47
CA THR A 120 20.40 -0.76 -11.13
C THR A 120 21.32 -0.02 -10.15
N PHE A 121 22.57 0.25 -10.52
CA PHE A 121 23.50 1.01 -9.66
C PHE A 121 22.96 2.41 -9.34
N VAL A 122 22.52 3.15 -10.36
CA VAL A 122 21.95 4.49 -10.18
C VAL A 122 20.69 4.45 -9.31
N MET A 123 19.78 3.51 -9.59
CA MET A 123 18.54 3.33 -8.84
C MET A 123 18.79 3.00 -7.36
N VAL A 124 19.76 2.13 -7.07
CA VAL A 124 20.14 1.77 -5.68
C VAL A 124 20.83 2.94 -4.99
N ALA A 125 21.70 3.68 -5.67
CA ALA A 125 22.39 4.85 -5.12
C ALA A 125 21.41 5.96 -4.69
N ILE A 126 20.44 6.29 -5.55
CA ILE A 126 19.40 7.30 -5.26
C ILE A 126 18.52 6.90 -4.07
N SER A 127 18.40 5.60 -3.79
CA SER A 127 17.43 5.05 -2.83
C SER A 127 18.10 4.55 -1.56
N SER A 128 18.66 3.34 -1.59
CA SER A 128 19.31 2.73 -0.43
C SER A 128 20.65 3.40 -0.10
N GLY A 129 21.40 3.85 -1.11
CA GLY A 129 22.64 4.59 -0.91
C GLY A 129 22.42 5.88 -0.13
N TYR A 130 21.45 6.69 -0.56
CA TYR A 130 21.01 7.88 0.19
C TYR A 130 20.58 7.53 1.62
N TYR A 131 19.75 6.49 1.79
CA TYR A 131 19.27 6.08 3.12
C TYR A 131 20.42 5.74 4.05
N LEU A 132 21.35 4.86 3.63
CA LEU A 132 22.48 4.43 4.44
C LEU A 132 23.42 5.59 4.78
N LEU A 133 23.58 6.57 3.89
CA LEU A 133 24.39 7.76 4.16
C LEU A 133 23.77 8.65 5.24
N VAL A 134 22.45 8.83 5.21
CA VAL A 134 21.76 9.72 6.15
C VAL A 134 21.44 9.04 7.49
N SER A 135 21.39 7.71 7.53
CA SER A 135 21.07 6.94 8.74
C SER A 135 22.30 6.36 9.45
N GLU A 136 23.52 6.83 9.16
CA GLU A 136 24.78 6.25 9.68
C GLU A 136 24.85 4.73 9.49
N PHE A 137 24.61 4.27 8.25
CA PHE A 137 24.51 2.85 7.89
C PHE A 137 23.42 2.05 8.65
N GLY A 138 22.44 2.77 9.21
CA GLY A 138 21.31 2.20 9.94
C GLY A 138 21.50 2.19 11.46
N ALA A 139 22.58 2.80 11.97
CA ALA A 139 22.78 3.01 13.41
C ALA A 139 21.80 4.05 13.97
N ASP A 140 21.51 5.11 13.21
CA ASP A 140 20.52 6.10 13.61
C ASP A 140 19.10 5.68 13.18
N THR A 141 18.25 5.42 14.19
CA THR A 141 16.84 5.07 13.98
C THR A 141 15.90 6.30 13.98
N SER A 142 16.44 7.51 14.17
CA SER A 142 15.66 8.75 14.22
C SER A 142 14.91 8.98 12.90
N TYR A 143 15.58 8.75 11.76
CA TYR A 143 14.97 8.83 10.44
C TYR A 143 13.82 7.82 10.28
N ASP A 144 14.01 6.57 10.71
CA ASP A 144 12.99 5.53 10.66
C ASP A 144 11.76 5.86 11.53
N ARG A 145 11.98 6.41 12.74
CA ARG A 145 10.88 6.83 13.63
C ARG A 145 10.07 7.97 13.03
N ILE A 146 10.73 8.96 12.41
CA ILE A 146 10.04 10.09 11.75
C ILE A 146 9.16 9.59 10.60
N ILE A 147 9.67 8.66 9.77
CA ILE A 147 8.88 8.12 8.67
C ILE A 147 7.73 7.24 9.18
N GLN A 148 7.97 6.38 10.19
CA GLN A 148 6.90 5.58 10.81
C GLN A 148 5.81 6.45 11.43
N TYR A 149 6.17 7.54 12.09
CA TYR A 149 5.21 8.50 12.64
C TYR A 149 4.38 9.16 11.53
N LYS A 150 5.02 9.60 10.44
CA LYS A 150 4.31 10.14 9.27
C LYS A 150 3.39 9.12 8.59
N GLU A 151 3.83 7.87 8.47
CA GLU A 151 3.00 6.76 7.96
C GLU A 151 1.79 6.51 8.86
N LYS A 152 1.97 6.52 10.18
CA LYS A 152 0.88 6.36 11.16
C LYS A 152 -0.15 7.49 11.02
N ILE A 153 0.29 8.75 10.99
CA ILE A 153 -0.60 9.90 10.80
C ILE A 153 -1.32 9.83 9.45
N ALA A 154 -0.63 9.44 8.38
CA ALA A 154 -1.26 9.31 7.06
C ALA A 154 -2.33 8.20 7.05
N ARG A 155 -2.10 7.10 7.78
CA ARG A 155 -3.11 6.04 7.97
C ARG A 155 -4.30 6.52 8.79
N GLU A 156 -4.06 7.20 9.90
CA GLU A 156 -5.11 7.76 10.76
C GLU A 156 -5.96 8.77 9.97
N LYS A 157 -5.35 9.70 9.23
CA LYS A 157 -6.06 10.63 8.34
C LYS A 157 -6.86 9.93 7.24
N LYS A 158 -6.38 8.80 6.72
CA LYS A 158 -7.06 8.02 5.69
C LYS A 158 -8.22 7.19 6.25
N GLU A 159 -8.09 6.70 7.48
CA GLU A 159 -9.20 6.09 8.23
C GLU A 159 -10.27 7.13 8.56
N GLU A 160 -9.87 8.36 8.89
CA GLU A 160 -10.78 9.47 9.15
C GLU A 160 -11.48 9.95 7.86
N ALA A 161 -10.75 10.08 6.75
CA ALA A 161 -11.30 10.45 5.44
C ALA A 161 -12.11 9.33 4.75
N GLY A 162 -11.99 8.09 5.22
CA GLY A 162 -12.77 6.94 4.74
C GLY A 162 -14.12 6.79 5.43
N ARG A 163 -14.39 7.55 6.51
CA ARG A 163 -15.71 7.67 7.11
C ARG A 163 -16.54 8.62 6.23
N PRO A 164 -17.65 8.20 5.62
CA PRO A 164 -18.59 9.14 5.01
C PRO A 164 -18.92 10.25 6.00
N ALA A 165 -18.65 11.49 5.58
CA ALA A 165 -18.99 12.67 6.34
C ALA A 165 -20.50 12.65 6.61
N VAL A 166 -20.88 12.65 7.88
CA VAL A 166 -22.28 12.72 8.28
C VAL A 166 -22.84 14.05 7.79
N ARG A 167 -24.00 14.02 7.13
CA ARG A 167 -24.69 15.25 6.73
C ARG A 167 -24.99 16.10 7.97
N THR A 168 -24.79 17.41 7.87
CA THR A 168 -24.97 18.36 8.97
C THR A 168 -25.88 19.52 8.61
N ASP A 169 -26.45 19.53 7.40
CA ASP A 169 -27.41 20.54 7.01
C ASP A 169 -28.73 20.37 7.79
N PRO A 170 -29.40 21.49 8.16
CA PRO A 170 -30.63 21.45 8.93
C PRO A 170 -31.77 20.65 8.28
N GLU A 171 -31.79 20.58 6.94
CA GLU A 171 -32.84 19.90 6.18
C GLU A 171 -32.74 18.38 6.35
N SER A 172 -31.55 17.81 6.16
CA SER A 172 -31.27 16.39 6.42
C SER A 172 -31.50 16.00 7.87
N ILE A 173 -31.12 16.84 8.84
CA ILE A 173 -31.39 16.59 10.26
C ILE A 173 -32.91 16.56 10.52
N SER A 174 -33.66 17.50 9.95
CA SER A 174 -35.12 17.54 10.09
C SER A 174 -35.80 16.32 9.49
N ARG A 175 -35.43 15.93 8.25
CA ARG A 175 -35.96 14.71 7.60
C ARG A 175 -35.61 13.46 8.40
N GLY A 176 -34.37 13.37 8.87
CA GLY A 176 -33.89 12.28 9.71
C GLY A 176 -34.68 12.11 10.99
N LYS A 177 -34.97 13.22 11.68
CA LYS A 177 -35.82 13.24 12.87
C LYS A 177 -37.21 12.71 12.57
N THR A 178 -37.84 13.17 11.49
CA THR A 178 -39.18 12.70 11.09
C THR A 178 -39.21 11.21 10.80
N ILE A 179 -38.22 10.69 10.07
CA ILE A 179 -38.13 9.25 9.77
C ILE A 179 -37.89 8.46 11.07
N PHE A 180 -37.01 8.94 11.95
CA PHE A 180 -36.73 8.31 13.23
C PHE A 180 -37.99 8.22 14.10
N GLU A 181 -38.72 9.31 14.27
CA GLU A 181 -39.94 9.34 15.08
C GLU A 181 -41.00 8.38 14.53
N ALA A 182 -41.15 8.32 13.20
CA ALA A 182 -42.13 7.45 12.54
C ALA A 182 -41.78 5.96 12.56
N ARG A 183 -40.48 5.61 12.52
CA ARG A 183 -40.03 4.22 12.27
C ARG A 183 -39.23 3.60 13.41
N CYS A 184 -38.58 4.41 14.24
CA CYS A 184 -37.63 3.97 15.26
C CYS A 184 -38.09 4.32 16.68
N GLY A 185 -38.82 5.44 16.85
CA GLY A 185 -39.22 5.99 18.15
C GLY A 185 -40.05 5.07 19.03
N PHE A 186 -40.79 4.13 18.43
CA PHE A 186 -41.54 3.11 19.17
C PHE A 186 -40.63 2.17 19.96
N CYS A 187 -39.45 1.85 19.41
CA CYS A 187 -38.51 0.93 20.04
C CYS A 187 -37.31 1.63 20.68
N HIS A 188 -36.98 2.86 20.28
CA HIS A 188 -35.78 3.55 20.73
C HIS A 188 -36.09 4.96 21.20
N ASN A 189 -35.50 5.34 22.34
CA ASN A 189 -35.50 6.73 22.78
C ASN A 189 -34.25 7.45 22.25
N ALA A 190 -34.43 8.48 21.44
CA ALA A 190 -33.32 9.26 20.87
C ALA A 190 -32.57 10.07 21.94
N TYR A 191 -33.28 10.54 22.98
CA TYR A 191 -32.78 11.53 23.92
C TYR A 191 -32.42 10.96 25.30
N SER A 192 -32.55 9.65 25.48
CA SER A 192 -32.21 8.93 26.71
C SER A 192 -31.28 7.74 26.41
N PRO A 193 -30.35 7.39 27.32
CA PRO A 193 -29.60 6.14 27.24
C PRO A 193 -30.41 4.92 27.73
N GLU A 194 -31.59 5.12 28.32
CA GLU A 194 -32.40 4.04 28.90
C GLU A 194 -33.00 3.13 27.83
N THR A 195 -33.03 1.83 28.14
CA THR A 195 -33.66 0.81 27.30
C THR A 195 -35.17 0.84 27.48
N ILE A 196 -35.89 0.93 26.37
CA ILE A 196 -37.33 0.66 26.33
C ILE A 196 -37.55 -0.72 25.72
N VAL A 197 -37.83 -0.82 24.42
CA VAL A 197 -37.81 -2.10 23.69
C VAL A 197 -36.41 -2.39 23.15
N GLY A 198 -35.79 -1.38 22.54
CA GLY A 198 -34.40 -1.33 22.14
C GLY A 198 -33.59 -0.38 23.03
N PRO A 199 -32.24 -0.38 22.90
CA PRO A 199 -31.37 0.51 23.68
C PRO A 199 -31.66 1.99 23.38
N GLY A 200 -31.41 2.85 24.37
CA GLY A 200 -31.40 4.29 24.18
C GLY A 200 -30.27 4.74 23.25
N LEU A 201 -30.52 5.81 22.49
CA LEU A 201 -29.63 6.25 21.39
C LEU A 201 -28.99 7.63 21.61
N LYS A 202 -29.14 8.20 22.81
CA LYS A 202 -28.47 9.46 23.16
C LYS A 202 -26.95 9.32 23.02
N GLY A 203 -26.33 10.21 22.24
CA GLY A 203 -24.88 10.16 22.00
C GLY A 203 -24.39 8.86 21.34
N ILE A 204 -25.23 8.15 20.57
CA ILE A 204 -24.87 6.85 19.98
C ILE A 204 -23.59 6.92 19.13
N LEU A 205 -23.39 7.99 18.36
CA LEU A 205 -22.19 8.21 17.53
C LEU A 205 -20.97 8.72 18.31
N ARG A 206 -21.14 9.09 19.59
CA ARG A 206 -20.06 9.47 20.50
C ARG A 206 -19.56 8.29 21.33
N SER A 207 -20.29 7.17 21.30
CA SER A 207 -19.92 5.94 22.00
C SER A 207 -18.83 5.20 21.23
N PRO A 208 -17.97 4.39 21.89
CA PRO A 208 -16.99 3.59 21.17
C PRO A 208 -17.64 2.47 20.34
N GLU A 209 -18.74 1.89 20.83
CA GLU A 209 -19.42 0.73 20.24
C GLU A 209 -20.94 0.85 20.30
N LEU A 210 -21.64 0.17 19.39
CA LEU A 210 -23.09 0.03 19.41
C LEU A 210 -23.53 -0.90 20.55
N PRO A 211 -24.61 -0.58 21.31
CA PRO A 211 -24.94 -1.22 22.59
C PRO A 211 -25.10 -2.75 22.55
N VAL A 212 -25.70 -3.28 21.48
CA VAL A 212 -26.03 -4.72 21.38
C VAL A 212 -25.06 -5.45 20.44
N SER A 213 -24.80 -4.90 19.25
CA SER A 213 -23.99 -5.58 18.24
C SER A 213 -22.48 -5.49 18.48
N ARG A 214 -22.01 -4.63 19.39
CA ARG A 214 -20.58 -4.38 19.69
C ARG A 214 -19.73 -3.91 18.51
N ARG A 215 -20.35 -3.61 17.37
CA ARG A 215 -19.72 -2.95 16.22
C ARG A 215 -19.28 -1.54 16.64
N PRO A 216 -18.15 -1.01 16.13
CA PRO A 216 -17.76 0.38 16.36
C PRO A 216 -18.90 1.35 16.00
N ALA A 217 -19.18 2.36 16.84
CA ALA A 217 -20.30 3.27 16.62
C ALA A 217 -19.97 4.34 15.55
N THR A 218 -19.99 3.89 14.29
CA THR A 218 -19.70 4.71 13.11
C THR A 218 -20.95 4.84 12.24
N PRO A 219 -21.06 5.90 11.40
CA PRO A 219 -22.18 6.06 10.47
C PRO A 219 -22.38 4.83 9.58
N GLU A 220 -21.29 4.21 9.11
CA GLU A 220 -21.31 3.01 8.27
C GLU A 220 -21.90 1.82 9.02
N ASN A 221 -21.52 1.63 10.29
CA ASN A 221 -22.06 0.55 11.10
C ASN A 221 -23.51 0.80 11.51
N ILE A 222 -23.95 2.04 11.66
CA ILE A 222 -25.37 2.38 11.83
C ILE A 222 -26.14 2.03 10.55
N ARG A 223 -25.65 2.43 9.36
CA ARG A 223 -26.25 2.05 8.08
C ARG A 223 -26.33 0.54 7.92
N LYS A 224 -25.25 -0.17 8.28
CA LYS A 224 -25.22 -1.63 8.30
C LYS A 224 -26.20 -2.22 9.32
N GLN A 225 -26.36 -1.60 10.48
CA GLN A 225 -27.32 -2.04 11.50
C GLN A 225 -28.77 -1.89 11.03
N LEU A 226 -29.08 -0.87 10.22
CA LEU A 226 -30.40 -0.70 9.61
C LEU A 226 -30.68 -1.78 8.55
N ARG A 227 -29.69 -2.10 7.70
CA ARG A 227 -29.86 -3.09 6.61
C ARG A 227 -29.68 -4.54 7.05
N GLN A 228 -28.79 -4.79 8.00
CA GLN A 228 -28.41 -6.09 8.55
C GLN A 228 -28.47 -5.99 10.08
N PRO A 229 -29.69 -5.97 10.62
CA PRO A 229 -29.91 -5.77 12.04
C PRO A 229 -29.37 -6.93 12.88
N PHE A 230 -29.28 -6.68 14.17
CA PHE A 230 -28.74 -7.63 15.14
C PHE A 230 -29.85 -8.04 16.12
N SER A 231 -29.90 -9.33 16.45
CA SER A 231 -30.87 -9.91 17.37
C SER A 231 -32.32 -9.64 16.92
N ARG A 232 -33.12 -8.97 17.75
CA ARG A 232 -34.56 -8.75 17.53
C ARG A 232 -34.90 -7.45 16.81
N MET A 233 -33.91 -6.66 16.40
CA MET A 233 -34.15 -5.44 15.62
C MET A 233 -34.63 -5.83 14.20
N PRO A 234 -35.73 -5.26 13.70
CA PRO A 234 -36.21 -5.56 12.35
C PRO A 234 -35.31 -4.94 11.28
N SER A 235 -35.37 -5.48 10.06
CA SER A 235 -34.62 -4.97 8.90
C SER A 235 -35.31 -3.74 8.31
N PHE A 236 -34.52 -2.78 7.85
CA PHE A 236 -34.93 -1.56 7.15
C PHE A 236 -34.22 -1.44 5.79
N ASP A 237 -34.02 -2.57 5.11
CA ASP A 237 -33.39 -2.63 3.78
C ASP A 237 -34.13 -1.83 2.70
N PHE A 238 -35.44 -1.62 2.87
CA PHE A 238 -36.30 -0.79 2.03
C PHE A 238 -36.01 0.71 2.11
N LEU A 239 -35.26 1.19 3.11
CA LEU A 239 -34.84 2.58 3.16
C LEU A 239 -33.83 2.87 2.04
N SER A 240 -34.05 3.98 1.33
CA SER A 240 -33.07 4.52 0.41
C SER A 240 -31.80 4.95 1.15
N ASP A 241 -30.69 5.04 0.43
CA ASP A 241 -29.42 5.49 1.03
C ASP A 241 -29.52 6.91 1.59
N GLY A 242 -30.31 7.78 0.94
CA GLY A 242 -30.57 9.15 1.42
C GLY A 242 -31.35 9.18 2.75
N GLU A 243 -32.37 8.34 2.91
CA GLU A 243 -33.13 8.25 4.17
C GLU A 243 -32.29 7.72 5.32
N ALA A 244 -31.46 6.69 5.06
CA ALA A 244 -30.54 6.17 6.06
C ALA A 244 -29.50 7.23 6.49
N GLU A 245 -29.02 8.04 5.54
CA GLU A 245 -28.10 9.15 5.82
C GLU A 245 -28.75 10.27 6.63
N ASP A 246 -30.00 10.61 6.35
CA ASP A 246 -30.74 11.62 7.10
C ASP A 246 -30.98 11.15 8.55
N ILE A 247 -31.33 9.87 8.78
CA ILE A 247 -31.43 9.31 10.14
C ILE A 247 -30.10 9.45 10.89
N ILE A 248 -28.97 9.12 10.25
CA ILE A 248 -27.63 9.25 10.84
C ILE A 248 -27.31 10.72 11.14
N ALA A 249 -27.68 11.64 10.25
CA ALA A 249 -27.52 13.08 10.47
C ALA A 249 -28.24 13.54 11.73
N PHE A 250 -29.49 13.11 11.93
CA PHE A 250 -30.23 13.38 13.15
C PHE A 250 -29.55 12.79 14.39
N LEU A 251 -29.19 11.50 14.37
CA LEU A 251 -28.53 10.82 15.49
C LEU A 251 -27.19 11.47 15.87
N ASN A 252 -26.50 12.10 14.92
CA ASN A 252 -25.24 12.81 15.16
C ASN A 252 -25.41 14.10 15.97
N THR A 253 -26.64 14.63 16.05
CA THR A 253 -26.95 15.81 16.87
C THR A 253 -27.16 15.49 18.36
N LEU A 254 -27.29 14.21 18.71
CA LEU A 254 -27.72 13.73 20.03
C LEU A 254 -26.56 13.44 21.02
#